data_AF-A0A7M5V041-F1
#
_entry.id   AF-A0A7M5V041-F1
#
_cell.length_a   1.000
_cell.length_b   1.000
_cell.length_c   1.000
_cell.angle_alpha   90.00
_cell.angle_beta   90.00
_cell.angle_gamma   90.00
#
_symmetry.space_group_name_H-M   'P 1'
#
loop_
_entity.id
_entity.type
_entity.pdbx_description
1 polymer ?
#
loop_
_entity_poly.entity_id
_entity_poly.type
_entity_poly.pdbx_seq_one_letter_code
_entity_poly.pdbx_strand_id
1 'polypeptide(L)'
;MASHYLHYQSNPKPNMASIPRPFFRSFKDLGRTWFKRTRPRTFEGKPNFEFTIASYNVLADKLLHDHPHLYFNRGNRDSWIFDWNYRKKNLIAEIIYSNADILCLQEVQEEHFYNWFNPKLKECGYTGIYNKRSGNKEDGCATFFKHDIFCMERHELVSFNKPKSNFMNRDNVAILVVLQPRAEIFKTNTPICVGNTHLLFNTKRGDIKLAQLAHLFAEVDRLSTDCRSNLPVILCGDFNSTPFSPLYDFLIRGELKFDGISRTVISGQDGSAKNENNYVLRDNVFPPDLGLTHTCKWRDSAQKQNGVNNIIDLTSDNDDYQTYLKEERGILKHDLELNSCYMHRGLDGSREVTTCHDKACSTVDYILYSNGKKKDSGGHSLWVSGVMSLLSEHEVYNMGKLPNKNLSSDHLMLMSSFVMS
;
A
#
# COMPACT_ATOMS: atom_id res chain seq x y z
N MET A 1 39.62 -20.18 -7.61
CA MET A 1 39.53 -18.99 -6.73
C MET A 1 38.34 -19.19 -5.81
N ALA A 2 38.60 -19.45 -4.53
CA ALA A 2 37.59 -19.84 -3.55
C ALA A 2 36.73 -18.64 -3.14
N SER A 3 35.41 -18.83 -3.14
CA SER A 3 34.43 -17.87 -2.63
C SER A 3 34.53 -17.77 -1.11
N HIS A 4 34.81 -16.58 -0.59
CA HIS A 4 34.62 -16.28 0.82
C HIS A 4 33.12 -16.23 1.14
N TYR A 5 32.54 -17.38 1.49
CA TYR A 5 31.35 -17.43 2.33
C TYR A 5 31.76 -16.94 3.72
N LEU A 6 31.43 -15.70 4.04
CA LEU A 6 31.40 -15.25 5.43
C LEU A 6 30.27 -16.03 6.12
N HIS A 7 30.63 -17.10 6.82
CA HIS A 7 29.79 -17.68 7.86
C HIS A 7 29.48 -16.58 8.86
N TYR A 8 28.25 -16.06 8.84
CA TYR A 8 27.69 -15.33 9.97
C TYR A 8 27.63 -16.33 11.12
N GLN A 9 28.65 -16.32 11.98
CA GLN A 9 28.56 -16.97 13.27
C GLN A 9 27.33 -16.38 13.97
N SER A 10 26.43 -17.25 14.41
CA SER A 10 25.28 -16.89 15.22
C SER A 10 25.78 -16.08 16.42
N ASN A 11 25.60 -14.76 16.39
CA ASN A 11 25.78 -13.94 17.58
C ASN A 11 24.93 -14.56 18.70
N PRO A 12 25.45 -14.72 19.92
CA PRO A 12 24.67 -15.26 21.02
C PRO A 12 23.38 -14.45 21.15
N LYS A 13 22.23 -15.14 21.15
CA LYS A 13 20.94 -14.49 21.37
C LYS A 13 21.07 -13.62 22.63
N PRO A 14 20.76 -12.31 22.57
CA PRO A 14 20.87 -11.46 23.74
C PRO A 14 20.03 -12.05 24.88
N ASN A 15 20.56 -12.02 26.10
CA ASN A 15 19.84 -12.49 27.28
C ASN A 15 18.49 -11.77 27.35
N MET A 16 17.36 -12.50 27.44
CA MET A 16 16.04 -11.85 27.46
C MET A 16 15.89 -10.85 28.62
N ALA A 17 16.66 -11.00 29.70
CA ALA A 17 16.71 -10.05 30.81
C ALA A 17 17.35 -8.70 30.46
N SER A 18 18.08 -8.58 29.35
CA SER A 18 18.74 -7.33 28.91
C SER A 18 17.99 -6.57 27.82
N ILE A 19 16.83 -7.06 27.35
CA ILE A 19 16.06 -6.38 26.30
C ILE A 19 15.23 -5.25 26.92
N PRO A 20 15.44 -3.98 26.52
CA PRO A 20 14.74 -2.84 27.11
C PRO A 20 13.22 -2.91 26.92
N ARG A 21 12.49 -2.14 27.74
CA ARG A 21 11.08 -1.82 27.47
C ARG A 21 10.96 -0.98 26.19
N PRO A 22 9.78 -0.93 25.54
CA PRO A 22 9.52 -0.02 24.44
C PRO A 22 9.95 1.41 24.77
N PHE A 23 10.65 2.05 23.84
CA PHE A 23 11.07 3.44 23.97
C PHE A 23 10.09 4.41 23.30
N PHE A 24 9.25 3.92 22.38
CA PHE A 24 8.12 4.68 21.86
C PHE A 24 7.21 5.11 23.04
N ARG A 25 6.82 6.38 23.05
CA ARG A 25 5.96 6.97 24.09
C ARG A 25 4.75 7.68 23.49
N SER A 26 4.98 8.54 22.51
CA SER A 26 3.95 9.27 21.78
C SER A 26 4.48 9.74 20.43
N PHE A 27 3.58 10.04 19.50
CA PHE A 27 3.94 10.69 18.24
C PHE A 27 4.53 12.10 18.45
N LYS A 28 4.04 12.83 19.47
CA LYS A 28 4.53 14.17 19.80
C LYS A 28 6.01 14.17 20.19
N ASP A 29 6.46 13.16 20.94
CA ASP A 29 7.87 13.02 21.32
C ASP A 29 8.79 12.73 20.12
N LEU A 30 8.21 12.31 19.00
CA LEU A 30 8.90 12.10 17.71
C LEU A 30 8.79 13.33 16.79
N GLY A 31 8.26 14.45 17.27
CA GLY A 31 8.00 15.65 16.45
C GLY A 31 6.79 15.53 15.52
N ARG A 32 5.97 14.49 15.66
CA ARG A 32 4.81 14.26 14.80
C ARG A 32 3.53 14.82 15.43
N THR A 33 2.74 15.53 14.63
CA THR A 33 1.51 16.19 15.10
C THR A 33 0.37 16.05 14.10
N TRP A 34 -0.87 16.10 14.60
CA TRP A 34 -2.06 16.10 13.75
C TRP A 34 -2.27 17.46 13.10
N PHE A 35 -2.27 17.49 11.78
CA PHE A 35 -2.72 18.64 10.99
C PHE A 35 -4.19 18.46 10.62
N LYS A 36 -5.04 19.36 11.11
CA LYS A 36 -6.46 19.40 10.72
C LYS A 36 -6.60 20.09 9.37
N ARG A 37 -7.45 19.53 8.51
CA ARG A 37 -7.80 20.12 7.22
C ARG A 37 -9.07 20.95 7.34
N THR A 38 -9.13 22.03 6.59
CA THR A 38 -10.34 22.85 6.50
C THR A 38 -11.43 22.06 5.79
N ARG A 39 -12.61 22.04 6.41
CA ARG A 39 -13.79 21.38 5.86
C ARG A 39 -14.17 22.00 4.51
N PRO A 40 -14.32 21.21 3.43
CA PRO A 40 -14.78 21.72 2.14
C PRO A 40 -16.22 22.24 2.23
N ARG A 41 -16.54 23.28 1.45
CA ARG A 41 -17.92 23.81 1.34
C ARG A 41 -18.92 22.77 0.85
N THR A 42 -18.46 21.79 0.07
CA THR A 42 -19.31 20.70 -0.46
C THR A 42 -19.83 19.75 0.61
N PHE A 43 -19.26 19.77 1.83
CA PHE A 43 -19.77 19.04 2.98
C PHE A 43 -20.51 20.02 3.90
N GLU A 44 -21.77 20.34 3.65
CA GLU A 44 -22.63 21.11 4.58
C GLU A 44 -23.38 20.15 5.54
N GLY A 45 -23.60 20.53 6.81
CA GLY A 45 -24.32 19.71 7.81
C GLY A 45 -23.45 19.16 8.96
N LYS A 46 -24.00 18.35 9.88
CA LYS A 46 -23.18 17.65 10.91
C LYS A 46 -22.53 16.40 10.28
N PRO A 47 -21.27 16.06 10.61
CA PRO A 47 -20.64 14.84 10.13
C PRO A 47 -21.45 13.62 10.61
N ASN A 48 -21.76 12.69 9.69
CA ASN A 48 -22.55 11.51 10.01
C ASN A 48 -21.69 10.37 10.58
N PHE A 49 -20.40 10.37 10.26
CA PHE A 49 -19.43 9.41 10.76
C PHE A 49 -18.00 9.94 10.60
N GLU A 50 -17.18 9.85 11.64
CA GLU A 50 -15.74 10.13 11.57
C GLU A 50 -14.97 8.88 11.96
N PHE A 51 -13.86 8.62 11.27
CA PHE A 51 -13.00 7.49 11.58
C PHE A 51 -11.56 7.78 11.18
N THR A 52 -10.64 6.96 11.67
CA THR A 52 -9.21 7.05 11.42
C THR A 52 -8.70 5.80 10.73
N ILE A 53 -7.70 5.98 9.86
CA ILE A 53 -6.98 4.87 9.23
C ILE A 53 -5.48 5.10 9.38
N ALA A 54 -4.76 4.00 9.62
CA ALA A 54 -3.30 3.96 9.62
C ALA A 54 -2.78 2.99 8.55
N SER A 55 -1.65 3.33 7.92
CA SER A 55 -0.90 2.45 7.02
C SER A 55 0.54 2.33 7.51
N TYR A 56 1.07 1.11 7.63
CA TYR A 56 2.39 0.89 8.20
C TYR A 56 3.08 -0.39 7.70
N ASN A 57 4.19 -0.22 6.99
CA ASN A 57 5.14 -1.32 6.75
C ASN A 57 5.90 -1.58 8.05
N VAL A 58 5.77 -2.78 8.63
CA VAL A 58 6.31 -3.11 9.96
C VAL A 58 7.69 -3.76 9.93
N LEU A 59 8.32 -3.87 8.75
CA LEU A 59 9.62 -4.50 8.51
C LEU A 59 9.69 -5.94 9.03
N ALA A 60 9.42 -6.91 8.14
CA ALA A 60 9.47 -8.32 8.51
C ALA A 60 10.86 -8.69 9.04
N ASP A 61 10.93 -9.51 10.08
CA ASP A 61 12.20 -9.87 10.70
C ASP A 61 13.13 -10.62 9.75
N LYS A 62 12.57 -11.55 8.98
CA LYS A 62 13.30 -12.22 7.91
C LYS A 62 13.86 -11.24 6.88
N LEU A 63 13.06 -10.26 6.43
CA LEU A 63 13.49 -9.29 5.41
C LEU A 63 14.62 -8.38 5.91
N LEU A 64 14.56 -7.97 7.18
CA LEU A 64 15.63 -7.23 7.85
C LEU A 64 16.95 -8.03 7.79
N HIS A 65 16.90 -9.32 8.15
CA HIS A 65 18.06 -10.19 8.20
C HIS A 65 18.57 -10.64 6.82
N ASP A 66 17.70 -10.74 5.82
CA ASP A 66 18.05 -11.05 4.43
C ASP A 66 18.72 -9.85 3.73
N HIS A 67 18.52 -8.61 4.22
CA HIS A 67 19.08 -7.38 3.64
C HIS A 67 19.98 -6.61 4.60
N PRO A 68 21.04 -7.25 5.16
CA PRO A 68 21.83 -6.64 6.22
C PRO A 68 22.57 -5.37 5.78
N HIS A 69 22.87 -5.25 4.49
CA HIS A 69 23.54 -4.08 3.91
C HIS A 69 22.71 -2.78 3.98
N LEU A 70 21.41 -2.86 4.27
CA LEU A 70 20.54 -1.71 4.48
C LEU A 70 20.60 -1.14 5.91
N TYR A 71 21.11 -1.93 6.87
CA TYR A 71 21.01 -1.61 8.30
C TYR A 71 22.32 -1.76 9.11
N PHE A 72 23.22 -2.67 8.73
CA PHE A 72 24.41 -3.00 9.55
C PHE A 72 25.70 -2.35 9.03
N ASN A 73 25.62 -1.41 8.08
CA ASN A 73 26.79 -0.86 7.38
C ASN A 73 27.43 0.37 8.05
N ARG A 74 26.89 0.89 9.14
CA ARG A 74 27.45 2.03 9.88
C ARG A 74 27.49 1.76 11.39
N GLY A 75 28.63 2.07 12.01
CA GLY A 75 29.03 1.63 13.36
C GLY A 75 28.11 1.98 14.54
N ASN A 76 28.41 1.37 15.69
CA ASN A 76 27.87 1.59 17.04
C ASN A 76 26.34 1.82 17.16
N ARG A 77 25.52 1.26 16.28
CA ARG A 77 24.10 1.05 16.60
C ARG A 77 23.99 -0.19 17.46
N ASP A 78 23.32 -0.06 18.60
CA ASP A 78 23.16 -1.18 19.51
C ASP A 78 22.39 -2.31 18.82
N SER A 79 22.96 -3.51 18.79
CA SER A 79 22.38 -4.65 18.07
C SER A 79 20.96 -5.01 18.52
N TRP A 80 20.61 -4.72 19.78
CA TRP A 80 19.30 -5.02 20.34
C TRP A 80 18.16 -4.23 19.67
N ILE A 81 18.43 -3.13 18.96
CA ILE A 81 17.38 -2.39 18.23
C ILE A 81 16.79 -3.19 17.08
N PHE A 82 17.55 -4.16 16.55
CA PHE A 82 17.14 -5.02 15.45
C PHE A 82 16.49 -6.33 15.94
N ASP A 83 16.68 -6.69 17.22
CA ASP A 83 16.11 -7.91 17.79
C ASP A 83 14.58 -7.86 17.76
N TRP A 84 13.96 -8.89 17.18
CA TRP A 84 12.50 -8.98 17.08
C TRP A 84 11.79 -8.83 18.43
N ASN A 85 12.33 -9.35 19.53
CA ASN A 85 11.70 -9.23 20.85
C ASN A 85 11.68 -7.80 21.37
N TYR A 86 12.60 -6.96 20.92
CA TYR A 86 12.54 -5.53 21.14
C TYR A 86 11.53 -4.90 20.18
N ARG A 87 11.73 -5.08 18.86
CA ARG A 87 10.94 -4.43 17.82
C ARG A 87 9.45 -4.70 17.97
N LYS A 88 9.05 -5.95 18.22
CA LYS A 88 7.64 -6.35 18.36
C LYS A 88 6.92 -5.62 19.49
N LYS A 89 7.61 -5.36 20.62
CA LYS A 89 7.04 -4.64 21.76
C LYS A 89 6.88 -3.15 21.45
N ASN A 90 7.82 -2.58 20.70
CA ASN A 90 7.79 -1.18 20.33
C ASN A 90 6.77 -0.91 19.20
N LEU A 91 6.72 -1.77 18.17
CA LEU A 91 5.73 -1.75 17.09
C LEU A 91 4.30 -1.85 17.64
N ILE A 92 4.03 -2.80 18.55
CA ILE A 92 2.67 -2.93 19.11
C ILE A 92 2.31 -1.74 20.00
N ALA A 93 3.28 -1.13 20.70
CA ALA A 93 3.05 0.08 21.48
C ALA A 93 2.66 1.27 20.58
N GLU A 94 3.35 1.45 19.45
CA GLU A 94 3.02 2.47 18.45
C GLU A 94 1.63 2.24 17.83
N ILE A 95 1.33 0.99 17.42
CA ILE A 95 0.04 0.62 16.83
C ILE A 95 -1.12 0.86 17.82
N ILE A 96 -0.99 0.41 19.07
CA ILE A 96 -2.05 0.60 20.07
C ILE A 96 -2.21 2.08 20.40
N TYR A 97 -1.11 2.84 20.52
CA TYR A 97 -1.15 4.28 20.76
C TYR A 97 -1.86 5.04 19.64
N SER A 98 -1.69 4.60 18.39
CA SER A 98 -2.38 5.18 17.23
C SER A 98 -3.90 5.13 17.36
N ASN A 99 -4.42 4.07 17.99
CA ASN A 99 -5.85 3.80 18.17
C ASN A 99 -6.68 3.97 16.87
N ALA A 100 -6.06 3.72 15.71
CA ALA A 100 -6.70 3.92 14.42
C ALA A 100 -7.88 2.95 14.22
N ASP A 101 -9.00 3.41 13.69
CA ASP A 101 -10.19 2.54 13.55
C ASP A 101 -10.00 1.44 12.49
N ILE A 102 -9.11 1.70 11.52
CA ILE A 102 -8.67 0.77 10.49
C ILE A 102 -7.13 0.81 10.41
N LEU A 103 -6.49 -0.35 10.32
CA LEU A 103 -5.03 -0.49 10.25
C LEU A 103 -4.64 -1.38 9.07
N CYS A 104 -3.84 -0.84 8.16
CA CYS A 104 -3.28 -1.54 7.01
C CYS A 104 -1.78 -1.76 7.23
N LEU A 105 -1.38 -3.00 7.50
CA LEU A 105 0.02 -3.37 7.72
C LEU A 105 0.61 -4.07 6.49
N GLN A 106 1.87 -3.78 6.19
CA GLN A 106 2.68 -4.46 5.18
C GLN A 106 3.90 -5.10 5.85
N GLU A 107 4.52 -6.08 5.18
CA GLU A 107 5.62 -6.90 5.71
C GLU A 107 5.32 -7.56 7.06
N VAL A 108 4.08 -8.00 7.25
CA VAL A 108 3.73 -8.77 8.44
C VAL A 108 4.17 -10.22 8.22
N GLN A 109 5.22 -10.65 8.92
CA GLN A 109 5.66 -12.03 8.92
C GLN A 109 4.55 -12.95 9.47
N GLU A 110 4.29 -14.08 8.82
CA GLU A 110 3.17 -14.98 9.07
C GLU A 110 3.10 -15.42 10.54
N GLU A 111 4.22 -15.93 11.07
CA GLU A 111 4.29 -16.33 12.47
C GLU A 111 3.97 -15.17 13.42
N HIS A 112 4.45 -13.96 13.08
CA HIS A 112 4.25 -12.77 13.89
C HIS A 112 2.81 -12.26 13.84
N PHE A 113 2.11 -12.46 12.72
CA PHE A 113 0.67 -12.20 12.64
C PHE A 113 -0.08 -13.07 13.66
N TYR A 114 0.07 -14.39 13.58
CA TYR A 114 -0.69 -15.33 14.40
C TYR A 114 -0.32 -15.30 15.88
N ASN A 115 0.97 -15.13 16.21
CA ASN A 115 1.46 -15.27 17.59
C ASN A 115 1.61 -13.93 18.33
N TRP A 116 1.57 -12.79 17.63
CA TRP A 116 1.81 -11.48 18.26
C TRP A 116 0.78 -10.44 17.89
N PHE A 117 0.70 -10.03 16.62
CA PHE A 117 -0.15 -8.91 16.22
C PHE A 117 -1.64 -9.23 16.39
N ASN A 118 -2.12 -10.35 15.86
CA ASN A 118 -3.55 -10.67 15.88
C ASN A 118 -4.08 -10.90 17.30
N PRO A 119 -3.43 -11.68 18.19
CA PRO A 119 -3.89 -11.81 19.57
C PRO A 119 -3.94 -10.46 20.32
N LYS A 120 -2.90 -9.62 20.18
CA LYS A 120 -2.83 -8.32 20.86
C LYS A 120 -3.84 -7.32 20.34
N LEU A 121 -4.05 -7.25 19.03
CA LEU A 121 -5.03 -6.34 18.45
C LEU A 121 -6.47 -6.83 18.70
N LYS A 122 -6.70 -8.13 18.81
CA LYS A 122 -7.99 -8.68 19.23
C LYS A 122 -8.36 -8.25 20.65
N GLU A 123 -7.40 -8.25 21.59
CA GLU A 123 -7.59 -7.68 22.94
C GLU A 123 -7.99 -6.19 22.89
N CYS A 124 -7.56 -5.46 21.85
CA CYS A 124 -7.88 -4.04 21.64
C CYS A 124 -9.11 -3.79 20.76
N GLY A 125 -9.94 -4.80 20.50
CA GLY A 125 -11.18 -4.61 19.76
C GLY A 125 -11.08 -4.74 18.24
N TYR A 126 -9.96 -5.23 17.70
CA TYR A 126 -9.82 -5.40 16.26
C TYR A 126 -10.21 -6.80 15.77
N THR A 127 -10.74 -6.85 14.55
CA THR A 127 -10.78 -8.04 13.70
C THR A 127 -9.70 -7.92 12.64
N GLY A 128 -8.89 -8.97 12.44
CA GLY A 128 -7.76 -8.98 11.50
C GLY A 128 -7.92 -9.96 10.36
N ILE A 129 -7.54 -9.54 9.16
CA ILE A 129 -7.47 -10.35 7.94
C ILE A 129 -6.01 -10.34 7.49
N TYR A 130 -5.49 -11.51 7.08
CA TYR A 130 -4.10 -11.66 6.64
C TYR A 130 -4.04 -12.30 5.26
N ASN A 131 -3.16 -11.77 4.42
CA ASN A 131 -2.82 -12.33 3.13
C ASN A 131 -1.31 -12.46 3.02
N LYS A 132 -0.82 -13.69 3.15
CA LYS A 132 0.59 -14.02 2.98
C LYS A 132 0.96 -13.91 1.50
N ARG A 133 2.15 -13.41 1.22
CA ARG A 133 2.73 -13.51 -0.12
C ARG A 133 2.89 -14.97 -0.55
N SER A 134 2.65 -15.25 -1.82
CA SER A 134 2.78 -16.60 -2.36
C SER A 134 4.23 -17.08 -2.41
N GLY A 135 4.44 -18.34 -2.82
CA GLY A 135 5.76 -18.92 -2.98
C GLY A 135 6.47 -19.15 -1.65
N ASN A 136 7.76 -18.82 -1.60
CA ASN A 136 8.62 -19.03 -0.41
C ASN A 136 8.72 -17.81 0.50
N LYS A 137 7.83 -16.83 0.33
CA LYS A 137 7.80 -15.62 1.15
C LYS A 137 7.13 -15.93 2.48
N GLU A 138 7.61 -15.29 3.54
CA GLU A 138 7.10 -15.49 4.90
C GLU A 138 6.35 -14.25 5.42
N ASP A 139 6.31 -13.18 4.64
CA ASP A 139 5.64 -11.92 4.92
C ASP A 139 4.36 -11.74 4.08
N GLY A 140 3.53 -10.78 4.49
CA GLY A 140 2.24 -10.51 3.85
C GLY A 140 1.68 -9.15 4.23
N CYS A 141 0.46 -8.90 3.77
CA CYS A 141 -0.34 -7.75 4.21
C CYS A 141 -1.33 -8.20 5.28
N ALA A 142 -1.63 -7.33 6.25
CA ALA A 142 -2.70 -7.53 7.21
C ALA A 142 -3.59 -6.30 7.29
N THR A 143 -4.91 -6.48 7.29
CA THR A 143 -5.87 -5.39 7.48
C THR A 143 -6.67 -5.67 8.74
N PHE A 144 -6.64 -4.73 9.68
CA PHE A 144 -7.42 -4.77 10.92
C PHE A 144 -8.45 -3.65 10.94
N PHE A 145 -9.58 -3.90 11.57
CA PHE A 145 -10.60 -2.87 11.81
C PHE A 145 -11.29 -3.11 13.15
N LYS A 146 -11.72 -2.03 13.81
CA LYS A 146 -12.44 -2.10 15.07
C LYS A 146 -13.85 -2.68 14.86
N HIS A 147 -14.15 -3.79 15.53
CA HIS A 147 -15.39 -4.53 15.30
C HIS A 147 -16.62 -3.86 15.91
N ASP A 148 -16.45 -2.95 16.87
CA ASP A 148 -17.48 -2.10 17.44
C ASP A 148 -17.82 -0.87 16.56
N ILE A 149 -16.97 -0.57 15.56
CA ILE A 149 -17.20 0.52 14.60
C ILE A 149 -17.71 0.00 13.25
N PHE A 150 -17.12 -1.10 12.76
CA PHE A 150 -17.40 -1.63 11.43
C PHE A 150 -17.89 -3.08 11.46
N CYS A 151 -18.82 -3.39 10.56
CA CYS A 151 -19.13 -4.74 10.11
C CYS A 151 -18.46 -4.98 8.76
N MET A 152 -17.77 -6.11 8.60
CA MET A 152 -17.25 -6.52 7.30
C MET A 152 -18.35 -7.17 6.47
N GLU A 153 -18.68 -6.58 5.31
CA GLU A 153 -19.62 -7.17 4.34
C GLU A 153 -18.94 -8.20 3.45
N ARG A 154 -17.71 -7.90 2.99
CA ARG A 154 -16.93 -8.76 2.10
C ARG A 154 -15.44 -8.49 2.22
N HIS A 155 -14.61 -9.47 1.85
CA HIS A 155 -13.18 -9.27 1.64
C HIS A 155 -12.69 -10.10 0.46
N GLU A 156 -11.54 -9.71 -0.10
CA GLU A 156 -10.85 -10.44 -1.16
C GLU A 156 -9.34 -10.45 -0.88
N LEU A 157 -8.74 -11.63 -1.03
CA LEU A 157 -7.30 -11.84 -0.91
C LEU A 157 -6.71 -11.91 -2.32
N VAL A 158 -6.07 -10.83 -2.75
CA VAL A 158 -5.56 -10.72 -4.13
C VAL A 158 -4.12 -11.21 -4.17
N SER A 159 -3.86 -12.24 -4.98
CA SER A 159 -2.50 -12.65 -5.35
C SER A 159 -2.16 -12.15 -6.75
N PHE A 160 -1.11 -11.35 -6.86
CA PHE A 160 -0.66 -10.84 -8.15
C PHE A 160 0.10 -11.88 -8.96
N ASN A 161 0.66 -12.91 -8.34
CA ASN A 161 1.30 -13.99 -9.05
C ASN A 161 0.25 -14.80 -9.84
N LYS A 162 0.42 -14.90 -11.16
CA LYS A 162 -0.38 -15.71 -12.06
C LYS A 162 0.55 -16.81 -12.63
N PRO A 163 0.49 -18.05 -12.10
CA PRO A 163 1.40 -19.13 -12.50
C PRO A 163 1.44 -19.44 -13.99
N LYS A 164 0.36 -19.17 -14.73
CA LYS A 164 0.27 -19.36 -16.18
C LYS A 164 0.88 -18.21 -16.99
N SER A 165 1.24 -17.10 -16.36
CA SER A 165 1.80 -15.91 -17.01
C SER A 165 3.29 -15.77 -16.69
N ASN A 166 4.13 -15.72 -17.72
CA ASN A 166 5.55 -15.40 -17.56
C ASN A 166 5.81 -13.94 -17.15
N PHE A 167 4.80 -13.08 -17.26
CA PHE A 167 4.89 -11.65 -16.96
C PHE A 167 4.55 -11.35 -15.49
N MET A 168 3.42 -11.84 -15.00
CA MET A 168 2.95 -11.65 -13.62
C MET A 168 3.42 -12.78 -12.70
N ASN A 169 4.74 -12.93 -12.53
CA ASN A 169 5.38 -13.99 -11.75
C ASN A 169 6.05 -13.46 -10.47
N ARG A 170 5.39 -12.52 -9.78
CA ARG A 170 5.88 -11.93 -8.53
C ARG A 170 4.84 -12.13 -7.44
N ASP A 171 5.30 -12.60 -6.29
CA ASP A 171 4.47 -13.02 -5.16
C ASP A 171 3.88 -11.89 -4.32
N ASN A 172 3.80 -10.68 -4.86
CA ASN A 172 3.16 -9.56 -4.16
C ASN A 172 1.65 -9.79 -4.04
N VAL A 173 1.04 -9.19 -3.03
CA VAL A 173 -0.38 -9.41 -2.68
C VAL A 173 -1.07 -8.12 -2.30
N ALA A 174 -2.40 -8.18 -2.25
CA ALA A 174 -3.23 -7.16 -1.65
C ALA A 174 -4.39 -7.79 -0.85
N ILE A 175 -5.02 -6.98 -0.01
CA ILE A 175 -6.29 -7.27 0.65
C ILE A 175 -7.26 -6.16 0.27
N LEU A 176 -8.46 -6.52 -0.12
CA LEU A 176 -9.60 -5.60 -0.22
C LEU A 176 -10.63 -5.99 0.83
N VAL A 177 -11.17 -5.02 1.56
CA VAL A 177 -12.23 -5.24 2.56
C VAL A 177 -13.33 -4.21 2.36
N VAL A 178 -14.58 -4.65 2.28
CA VAL A 178 -15.76 -3.79 2.26
C VAL A 178 -16.30 -3.71 3.69
N LEU A 179 -16.24 -2.51 4.26
CA LEU A 179 -16.61 -2.23 5.65
C LEU A 179 -17.83 -1.33 5.70
N GLN A 180 -18.89 -1.79 6.35
CA GLN A 180 -20.09 -1.02 6.64
C GLN A 180 -19.98 -0.48 8.07
N PRO A 181 -19.96 0.85 8.27
CA PRO A 181 -20.11 1.42 9.62
C PRO A 181 -21.39 0.89 10.27
N ARG A 182 -21.34 0.62 11.57
CA ARG A 182 -22.50 0.09 12.29
C ARG A 182 -23.65 1.11 12.27
N ALA A 183 -24.66 0.84 11.46
CA ALA A 183 -25.81 1.73 11.23
C ALA A 183 -26.61 2.02 12.52
N GLU A 184 -26.56 1.11 13.50
CA GLU A 184 -27.17 1.28 14.82
C GLU A 184 -26.53 2.44 15.61
N ILE A 185 -25.27 2.76 15.32
CA ILE A 185 -24.47 3.77 16.02
C ILE A 185 -24.32 5.02 15.15
N PHE A 186 -24.03 4.82 13.86
CA PHE A 186 -23.72 5.87 12.91
C PHE A 186 -24.84 5.97 11.88
N LYS A 187 -25.40 7.16 11.69
CA LYS A 187 -26.50 7.41 10.73
C LYS A 187 -26.03 7.43 9.28
N THR A 188 -25.16 6.49 8.90
CA THR A 188 -24.62 6.33 7.56
C THR A 188 -24.85 4.90 7.08
N ASN A 189 -25.40 4.78 5.87
CA ASN A 189 -25.65 3.49 5.23
C ASN A 189 -24.62 3.19 4.14
N THR A 190 -23.53 3.94 4.03
CA THR A 190 -22.56 3.79 2.94
C THR A 190 -21.36 2.94 3.38
N PRO A 191 -21.14 1.75 2.80
CA PRO A 191 -19.92 0.99 3.01
C PRO A 191 -18.73 1.68 2.34
N ILE A 192 -17.54 1.39 2.83
CA ILE A 192 -16.27 1.82 2.23
C ILE A 192 -15.43 0.60 1.84
N CYS A 193 -14.77 0.66 0.68
CA CYS A 193 -13.79 -0.35 0.27
C CYS A 193 -12.40 0.10 0.70
N VAL A 194 -11.74 -0.68 1.54
CA VAL A 194 -10.37 -0.45 1.99
C VAL A 194 -9.44 -1.46 1.35
N GLY A 195 -8.47 -0.98 0.59
CA GLY A 195 -7.39 -1.76 0.02
C GLY A 195 -6.08 -1.60 0.80
N ASN A 196 -5.33 -2.68 0.92
CA ASN A 196 -3.99 -2.73 1.49
C ASN A 196 -3.08 -3.53 0.58
N THR A 197 -1.95 -2.97 0.13
CA THR A 197 -1.01 -3.70 -0.74
C THR A 197 0.45 -3.40 -0.43
N HIS A 198 1.32 -4.29 -0.88
CA HIS A 198 2.76 -4.06 -0.97
C HIS A 198 3.23 -4.45 -2.39
N LEU A 199 3.45 -3.44 -3.23
CA LEU A 199 3.87 -3.63 -4.62
C LEU A 199 5.33 -4.12 -4.72
N LEU A 200 5.70 -4.63 -5.89
CA LEU A 200 7.05 -5.12 -6.17
C LEU A 200 8.12 -4.06 -5.83
N PHE A 201 9.15 -4.41 -5.06
CA PHE A 201 10.26 -3.48 -4.76
C PHE A 201 11.08 -3.11 -6.01
N ASN A 202 11.44 -4.10 -6.84
CA ASN A 202 12.42 -3.96 -7.93
C ASN A 202 12.23 -2.67 -8.76
N THR A 203 13.20 -1.76 -8.62
CA THR A 203 13.15 -0.41 -9.18
C THR A 203 13.11 -0.39 -10.71
N LYS A 204 13.55 -1.47 -11.37
CA LYS A 204 13.63 -1.59 -12.83
C LYS A 204 12.39 -2.21 -13.47
N ARG A 205 11.40 -2.63 -12.66
CA ARG A 205 10.22 -3.38 -13.11
C ARG A 205 8.92 -2.62 -12.89
N GLY A 206 8.89 -1.36 -13.33
CA GLY A 206 7.67 -0.55 -13.31
C GLY A 206 6.54 -1.10 -14.17
N ASP A 207 6.87 -1.86 -15.21
CA ASP A 207 5.92 -2.67 -16.01
C ASP A 207 5.10 -3.62 -15.13
N ILE A 208 5.75 -4.35 -14.21
CA ILE A 208 5.05 -5.23 -13.26
C ILE A 208 4.25 -4.42 -12.25
N LYS A 209 4.78 -3.29 -11.75
CA LYS A 209 4.05 -2.45 -10.78
C LYS A 209 2.74 -1.91 -11.38
N LEU A 210 2.77 -1.46 -12.63
CA LEU A 210 1.56 -1.06 -13.37
C LEU A 210 0.56 -2.21 -13.50
N ALA A 211 1.03 -3.43 -13.78
CA ALA A 211 0.17 -4.59 -13.88
C ALA A 211 -0.43 -5.03 -12.54
N GLN A 212 0.32 -4.92 -11.45
CA GLN A 212 -0.18 -5.14 -10.09
C GLN A 212 -1.28 -4.13 -9.73
N LEU A 213 -1.08 -2.85 -10.06
CA LEU A 213 -2.11 -1.82 -9.87
C LEU A 213 -3.35 -2.05 -10.73
N ALA A 214 -3.17 -2.36 -12.01
CA ALA A 214 -4.29 -2.64 -12.90
C ALA A 214 -5.13 -3.83 -12.42
N HIS A 215 -4.47 -4.88 -11.91
CA HIS A 215 -5.14 -6.02 -11.30
C HIS A 215 -5.88 -5.62 -10.01
N LEU A 216 -5.26 -4.83 -9.13
CA LEU A 216 -5.90 -4.33 -7.93
C LEU A 216 -7.15 -3.51 -8.25
N PHE A 217 -7.08 -2.61 -9.23
CA PHE A 217 -8.21 -1.79 -9.67
C PHE A 217 -9.32 -2.62 -10.32
N ALA A 218 -8.98 -3.68 -11.06
CA ALA A 218 -9.98 -4.61 -11.59
C ALA A 218 -10.75 -5.35 -10.48
N GLU A 219 -10.06 -5.71 -9.39
CA GLU A 219 -10.70 -6.30 -8.22
C GLU A 219 -11.55 -5.29 -7.44
N VAL A 220 -11.11 -4.03 -7.32
CA VAL A 220 -11.93 -2.95 -6.74
C VAL A 220 -13.20 -2.71 -7.56
N ASP A 221 -13.09 -2.69 -8.89
CA ASP A 221 -14.23 -2.52 -9.81
C ASP A 221 -15.23 -3.67 -9.69
N ARG A 222 -14.73 -4.91 -9.64
CA ARG A 222 -15.55 -6.12 -9.45
C ARG A 222 -16.26 -6.09 -8.10
N LEU A 223 -15.53 -5.82 -7.01
CA LEU A 223 -16.11 -5.73 -5.67
C LEU A 223 -17.15 -4.63 -5.55
N SER A 224 -16.87 -3.46 -6.15
CA SER A 224 -17.84 -2.37 -6.20
C SER A 224 -19.10 -2.81 -6.94
N THR A 225 -18.98 -3.55 -8.05
CA THR A 225 -20.16 -4.02 -8.79
C THR A 225 -20.95 -5.06 -8.00
N ASP A 226 -20.28 -6.00 -7.33
CA ASP A 226 -20.92 -7.09 -6.59
C ASP A 226 -21.60 -6.63 -5.29
N CYS A 227 -20.99 -5.68 -4.57
CA CYS A 227 -21.50 -5.22 -3.27
C CYS A 227 -22.51 -4.08 -3.44
N ARG A 228 -22.05 -2.94 -3.98
CA ARG A 228 -22.88 -1.75 -4.27
C ARG A 228 -22.22 -0.89 -5.32
N SER A 229 -22.96 -0.53 -6.36
CA SER A 229 -22.44 0.39 -7.37
C SER A 229 -21.91 1.66 -6.70
N ASN A 230 -20.66 2.01 -7.00
CA ASN A 230 -20.02 3.26 -6.58
C ASN A 230 -19.55 3.36 -5.12
N LEU A 231 -18.80 2.36 -4.62
CA LEU A 231 -18.21 2.44 -3.29
C LEU A 231 -17.11 3.52 -3.22
N PRO A 232 -17.06 4.32 -2.13
CA PRO A 232 -15.87 5.06 -1.77
C PRO A 232 -14.72 4.10 -1.51
N VAL A 233 -13.52 4.47 -1.95
CA VAL A 233 -12.33 3.60 -1.89
C VAL A 233 -11.25 4.32 -1.10
N ILE A 234 -10.58 3.60 -0.20
CA ILE A 234 -9.32 4.03 0.43
C ILE A 234 -8.28 2.96 0.13
N LEU A 235 -7.17 3.32 -0.52
CA LEU A 235 -6.06 2.44 -0.79
C LEU A 235 -4.85 2.84 0.04
N CYS A 236 -4.46 1.94 0.94
CA CYS A 236 -3.25 2.02 1.74
C CYS A 236 -2.18 1.08 1.18
N GLY A 237 -0.92 1.38 1.45
CA GLY A 237 0.15 0.42 1.16
C GLY A 237 1.51 1.05 0.96
N ASP A 238 2.48 0.16 0.80
CA ASP A 238 3.79 0.44 0.23
C ASP A 238 3.71 0.21 -1.29
N PHE A 239 3.71 1.31 -2.04
CA PHE A 239 3.59 1.26 -3.50
C PHE A 239 4.94 1.15 -4.18
N ASN A 240 6.05 1.19 -3.42
CA ASN A 240 7.40 1.19 -3.96
C ASN A 240 7.54 2.19 -5.14
N SER A 241 7.00 3.39 -4.96
CA SER A 241 6.98 4.42 -5.99
C SER A 241 7.07 5.79 -5.34
N THR A 242 7.88 6.68 -5.90
CA THR A 242 8.04 8.03 -5.34
C THR A 242 6.94 8.98 -5.80
N PRO A 243 6.63 10.04 -5.03
CA PRO A 243 5.68 11.05 -5.46
C PRO A 243 6.09 11.67 -6.80
N PHE A 244 5.10 12.01 -7.63
CA PHE A 244 5.31 12.63 -8.95
C PHE A 244 6.06 11.75 -9.97
N SER A 245 6.24 10.46 -9.69
CA SER A 245 6.66 9.47 -10.70
C SER A 245 5.51 9.18 -11.69
N PRO A 246 5.79 8.63 -12.90
CA PRO A 246 4.74 8.23 -13.83
C PRO A 246 3.69 7.28 -13.21
N LEU A 247 4.11 6.37 -12.33
CA LEU A 247 3.18 5.51 -11.59
C LEU A 247 2.34 6.30 -10.58
N TYR A 248 2.92 7.27 -9.88
CA TYR A 248 2.14 8.17 -9.01
C TYR A 248 1.15 9.02 -9.81
N ASP A 249 1.55 9.55 -10.96
CA ASP A 249 0.66 10.28 -11.86
C ASP A 249 -0.48 9.39 -12.35
N PHE A 250 -0.21 8.12 -12.67
CA PHE A 250 -1.25 7.14 -13.01
C PHE A 250 -2.28 7.03 -11.89
N LEU A 251 -1.83 6.83 -10.64
CA LEU A 251 -2.70 6.72 -9.46
C LEU A 251 -3.62 7.94 -9.32
N ILE A 252 -3.07 9.14 -9.40
CA ILE A 252 -3.81 10.37 -9.08
C ILE A 252 -4.65 10.88 -10.26
N ARG A 253 -4.11 10.81 -11.49
CA ARG A 253 -4.76 11.36 -12.69
C ARG A 253 -5.75 10.39 -13.31
N GLY A 254 -5.67 9.10 -12.97
CA GLY A 254 -6.49 8.06 -13.58
C GLY A 254 -6.12 7.73 -15.01
N GLU A 255 -5.03 8.30 -15.54
CA GLU A 255 -4.52 8.03 -16.89
C GLU A 255 -2.99 8.12 -16.90
N LEU A 256 -2.36 7.19 -17.62
CA LEU A 256 -0.94 7.23 -17.95
C LEU A 256 -0.72 6.88 -19.42
N LYS A 257 -0.15 7.83 -20.17
CA LYS A 257 0.42 7.58 -21.49
C LYS A 257 1.85 7.07 -21.31
N PHE A 258 2.04 5.76 -21.43
CA PHE A 258 3.32 5.10 -21.16
C PHE A 258 4.16 4.83 -22.41
N ASP A 259 3.61 5.05 -23.61
CA ASP A 259 4.36 4.84 -24.85
C ASP A 259 5.64 5.69 -24.88
N GLY A 260 6.77 5.06 -25.18
CA GLY A 260 8.07 5.74 -25.18
C GLY A 260 8.70 5.90 -23.79
N ILE A 261 8.03 5.52 -22.70
CA ILE A 261 8.57 5.59 -21.33
C ILE A 261 9.30 4.28 -20.99
N SER A 262 10.55 4.38 -20.52
CA SER A 262 11.27 3.21 -19.99
C SER A 262 10.59 2.65 -18.72
N ARG A 263 10.43 1.32 -18.62
CA ARG A 263 9.91 0.69 -17.40
C ARG A 263 10.73 0.98 -16.13
N THR A 264 11.98 1.43 -16.27
CA THR A 264 12.88 1.75 -15.15
C THR A 264 12.62 3.10 -14.53
N VAL A 265 11.95 4.03 -15.23
CA VAL A 265 11.63 5.37 -14.71
C VAL A 265 10.24 5.42 -14.07
N ILE A 266 9.37 4.46 -14.39
CA ILE A 266 7.95 4.45 -14.03
C ILE A 266 7.71 4.68 -12.53
N SER A 267 8.52 4.08 -11.64
CA SER A 267 8.32 4.24 -10.19
C SER A 267 9.12 5.37 -9.55
N GLY A 268 10.01 6.04 -10.31
CA GLY A 268 10.85 7.13 -9.82
C GLY A 268 11.82 6.77 -8.68
N GLN A 269 12.08 5.48 -8.42
CA GLN A 269 12.97 5.02 -7.35
C GLN A 269 14.46 4.95 -7.77
N ASP A 270 14.75 4.78 -9.06
CA ASP A 270 16.13 4.69 -9.57
C ASP A 270 16.59 6.03 -10.13
N GLY A 271 17.36 6.79 -9.34
CA GLY A 271 17.94 8.07 -9.77
C GLY A 271 18.99 7.95 -10.88
N SER A 272 19.41 6.73 -11.23
CA SER A 272 20.32 6.44 -12.34
C SER A 272 19.60 5.96 -13.60
N ALA A 273 18.26 5.86 -13.56
CA ALA A 273 17.46 5.37 -14.67
C ALA A 273 17.69 6.22 -15.93
N LYS A 274 18.38 5.64 -16.91
CA LYS A 274 18.49 6.19 -18.25
C LYS A 274 17.32 5.70 -19.08
N ASN A 275 16.91 6.50 -20.05
CA ASN A 275 16.00 6.05 -21.11
C ASN A 275 16.78 5.10 -22.02
N GLU A 276 16.98 3.86 -21.56
CA GLU A 276 17.61 2.80 -22.34
C GLU A 276 16.58 2.25 -23.33
N ASN A 277 16.88 2.35 -24.63
CA ASN A 277 15.95 1.98 -25.71
C ASN A 277 15.41 0.55 -25.60
N ASN A 278 16.12 -0.36 -24.93
CA ASN A 278 15.74 -1.77 -24.79
C ASN A 278 14.65 -2.04 -23.72
N TYR A 279 14.26 -1.03 -22.94
CA TYR A 279 13.29 -1.17 -21.85
C TYR A 279 12.08 -0.24 -21.98
N VAL A 280 11.92 0.35 -23.16
CA VAL A 280 10.81 1.24 -23.50
C VAL A 280 9.51 0.43 -23.60
N LEU A 281 8.49 0.89 -22.89
CA LEU A 281 7.14 0.36 -23.00
C LEU A 281 6.51 0.82 -24.31
N ARG A 282 5.87 -0.10 -25.03
CA ARG A 282 5.17 0.13 -26.29
C ARG A 282 3.90 -0.70 -26.34
N ASP A 283 2.96 -0.28 -27.18
CA ASP A 283 1.72 -1.01 -27.46
C ASP A 283 0.93 -1.36 -26.19
N ASN A 284 0.53 -2.63 -26.02
CA ASN A 284 -0.16 -3.14 -24.85
C ASN A 284 0.85 -3.63 -23.81
N VAL A 285 0.88 -2.97 -22.64
CA VAL A 285 1.82 -3.33 -21.57
C VAL A 285 1.46 -4.65 -20.88
N PHE A 286 0.22 -5.12 -21.04
CA PHE A 286 -0.28 -6.36 -20.46
C PHE A 286 -0.43 -7.44 -21.54
N PRO A 287 0.11 -8.64 -21.31
CA PRO A 287 -0.19 -9.81 -22.13
C PRO A 287 -1.72 -10.11 -22.17
N PRO A 288 -2.27 -10.51 -23.33
CA PRO A 288 -3.72 -10.76 -23.47
C PRO A 288 -4.27 -11.81 -22.49
N ASP A 289 -3.48 -12.83 -22.17
CA ASP A 289 -3.80 -13.93 -21.24
C ASP A 289 -3.94 -13.47 -19.79
N LEU A 290 -3.52 -12.24 -19.46
CA LEU A 290 -3.72 -11.68 -18.13
C LEU A 290 -5.19 -11.33 -17.85
N GLY A 291 -6.03 -11.22 -18.89
CA GLY A 291 -7.47 -10.92 -18.74
C GLY A 291 -7.79 -9.48 -18.31
N LEU A 292 -6.77 -8.61 -18.27
CA LEU A 292 -6.91 -7.18 -17.96
C LEU A 292 -7.06 -6.35 -19.22
N THR A 293 -7.82 -5.27 -19.09
CA THR A 293 -8.01 -4.24 -20.13
C THR A 293 -7.14 -3.01 -19.83
N HIS A 294 -6.98 -2.12 -20.81
CA HIS A 294 -6.26 -0.85 -20.63
C HIS A 294 -6.97 0.09 -19.63
N THR A 295 -8.27 -0.12 -19.37
CA THR A 295 -9.06 0.60 -18.35
C THR A 295 -9.03 -0.06 -16.97
N CYS A 296 -8.10 -1.00 -16.75
CA CYS A 296 -7.91 -1.71 -15.48
C CYS A 296 -9.17 -2.42 -14.97
N LYS A 297 -9.91 -3.06 -15.88
CA LYS A 297 -11.06 -3.93 -15.58
C LYS A 297 -10.81 -5.35 -16.06
N TRP A 298 -11.46 -6.31 -15.41
CA TRP A 298 -11.54 -7.68 -15.91
C TRP A 298 -12.32 -7.72 -17.22
N ARG A 299 -11.78 -8.43 -18.22
CA ARG A 299 -12.37 -8.49 -19.56
C ARG A 299 -13.78 -9.07 -19.55
N ASP A 300 -14.00 -10.16 -18.83
CA ASP A 300 -15.32 -10.80 -18.72
C ASP A 300 -16.37 -9.85 -18.11
N SER A 301 -15.95 -8.99 -17.17
CA SER A 301 -16.81 -7.97 -16.57
C SER A 301 -17.09 -6.80 -17.51
N ALA A 302 -16.08 -6.36 -18.28
CA ALA A 302 -16.22 -5.30 -19.27
C ALA A 302 -17.12 -5.73 -20.45
N GLN A 303 -17.03 -6.99 -20.90
CA GLN A 303 -17.86 -7.55 -21.96
C GLN A 303 -19.34 -7.64 -21.56
N LYS A 304 -19.62 -8.06 -20.30
CA LYS A 304 -20.98 -8.04 -19.73
C LYS A 304 -21.58 -6.64 -19.69
N GLN A 305 -20.79 -5.61 -19.37
CA GLN A 305 -21.26 -4.22 -19.37
C GLN A 305 -21.57 -3.69 -20.78
N ASN A 306 -20.86 -4.17 -21.80
CA ASN A 306 -21.04 -3.78 -23.20
C ASN A 306 -22.05 -4.64 -23.98
N GLY A 307 -22.73 -5.60 -23.33
CA GLY A 307 -23.75 -6.45 -23.97
C GLY A 307 -23.20 -7.48 -24.95
N VAL A 308 -21.89 -7.78 -24.92
CA VAL A 308 -21.25 -8.76 -25.79
C VAL A 308 -21.20 -10.11 -25.07
N ASN A 309 -22.03 -11.06 -25.50
CA ASN A 309 -22.15 -12.40 -24.90
C ASN A 309 -21.15 -13.45 -25.41
N ASN A 310 -20.23 -13.07 -26.30
CA ASN A 310 -19.24 -13.99 -26.85
C ASN A 310 -17.94 -13.91 -26.04
N ILE A 311 -17.57 -15.03 -25.41
CA ILE A 311 -16.23 -15.22 -24.85
C ILE A 311 -15.26 -15.17 -26.04
N ILE A 312 -14.45 -14.11 -26.13
CA ILE A 312 -13.43 -13.99 -27.17
C ILE A 312 -12.40 -15.09 -26.91
N ASP A 313 -12.37 -16.06 -27.82
CA ASP A 313 -11.32 -17.05 -27.89
C ASP A 313 -10.03 -16.35 -28.37
N LEU A 314 -9.09 -16.15 -27.46
CA LEU A 314 -7.78 -15.53 -27.74
C LEU A 314 -6.75 -16.57 -28.23
N THR A 315 -7.21 -17.65 -28.86
CA THR A 315 -6.36 -18.44 -29.73
C THR A 315 -5.99 -17.62 -30.96
N SER A 316 -4.75 -17.78 -31.44
CA SER A 316 -4.13 -16.91 -32.45
C SER A 316 -4.91 -16.84 -33.77
N ASP A 317 -4.98 -15.63 -34.34
CA ASP A 317 -5.47 -15.25 -35.68
C ASP A 317 -7.00 -15.05 -35.90
N ASN A 318 -7.74 -14.55 -34.90
CA ASN A 318 -9.09 -14.00 -35.12
C ASN A 318 -9.09 -12.44 -35.16
N ASP A 319 -10.04 -11.85 -35.88
CA ASP A 319 -10.26 -10.39 -36.01
C ASP A 319 -10.44 -9.70 -34.65
N ASP A 320 -10.94 -10.42 -33.65
CA ASP A 320 -11.07 -9.93 -32.27
C ASP A 320 -9.71 -9.69 -31.59
N TYR A 321 -8.71 -10.54 -31.87
CA TYR A 321 -7.33 -10.36 -31.38
C TYR A 321 -6.66 -9.15 -32.06
N GLN A 322 -6.90 -8.98 -33.36
CA GLN A 322 -6.41 -7.82 -34.11
C GLN A 322 -7.08 -6.52 -33.69
N THR A 323 -8.36 -6.58 -33.28
CA THR A 323 -9.09 -5.44 -32.70
C THR A 323 -8.59 -5.11 -31.30
N TYR A 324 -8.30 -6.12 -30.46
CA TYR A 324 -7.64 -5.95 -29.17
C TYR A 324 -6.26 -5.28 -29.28
N LEU A 325 -5.49 -5.58 -30.33
CA LEU A 325 -4.23 -4.89 -30.62
C LEU A 325 -4.40 -3.45 -31.13
N LYS A 326 -5.61 -3.04 -31.53
CA LYS A 326 -5.91 -1.70 -32.08
C LYS A 326 -6.53 -0.75 -31.05
N GLU A 327 -7.15 -1.24 -29.98
CA GLU A 327 -7.70 -0.40 -28.92
C GLU A 327 -6.59 0.25 -28.06
N GLU A 328 -6.55 1.58 -28.10
CA GLU A 328 -5.78 2.51 -27.24
C GLU A 328 -4.38 2.06 -26.76
N ARG A 329 -3.50 1.76 -27.73
CA ARG A 329 -2.07 1.50 -27.49
C ARG A 329 -1.42 2.59 -26.65
N GLY A 330 -0.53 2.19 -25.73
CA GLY A 330 0.33 3.14 -25.03
C GLY A 330 -0.34 3.91 -23.91
N ILE A 331 -1.59 3.59 -23.54
CA ILE A 331 -2.34 4.30 -22.49
C ILE A 331 -2.92 3.29 -21.49
N LEU A 332 -2.85 3.61 -20.20
CA LEU A 332 -3.61 2.95 -19.13
C LEU A 332 -4.56 3.97 -18.50
N LYS A 333 -5.75 3.51 -18.09
CA LYS A 333 -6.78 4.33 -17.45
C LYS A 333 -7.43 3.61 -16.27
N HIS A 334 -7.95 4.35 -15.30
CA HIS A 334 -8.83 3.84 -14.25
C HIS A 334 -9.85 4.89 -13.80
N ASP A 335 -11.02 4.45 -13.32
CA ASP A 335 -12.14 5.33 -13.00
C ASP A 335 -12.19 5.79 -11.52
N LEU A 336 -11.16 5.47 -10.73
CA LEU A 336 -11.17 5.66 -9.27
C LEU A 336 -10.89 7.09 -8.78
N GLU A 337 -10.54 8.09 -9.60
CA GLU A 337 -10.30 9.49 -9.16
C GLU A 337 -9.55 9.63 -7.81
N LEU A 338 -8.43 8.92 -7.64
CA LEU A 338 -7.75 8.83 -6.35
C LEU A 338 -7.06 10.14 -5.97
N ASN A 339 -7.14 10.50 -4.70
CA ASN A 339 -6.48 11.64 -4.10
C ASN A 339 -5.54 11.17 -2.98
N SER A 340 -4.36 11.77 -2.87
CA SER A 340 -3.45 11.49 -1.76
C SER A 340 -3.86 12.25 -0.50
N CYS A 341 -3.89 11.58 0.65
CA CYS A 341 -4.03 12.24 1.96
C CYS A 341 -2.84 13.14 2.30
N TYR A 342 -1.67 12.87 1.72
CA TYR A 342 -0.43 13.61 1.97
C TYR A 342 -0.05 14.49 0.79
N MET A 343 0.55 15.65 1.08
CA MET A 343 1.07 16.58 0.07
C MET A 343 2.52 16.28 -0.30
N HIS A 344 3.17 15.35 0.41
CA HIS A 344 4.57 14.93 0.23
C HIS A 344 5.58 16.01 0.58
N ARG A 345 5.12 17.08 1.25
CA ARG A 345 5.90 18.21 1.71
C ARG A 345 5.37 18.72 3.04
N GLY A 346 6.29 19.04 3.94
CA GLY A 346 5.99 19.71 5.20
C GLY A 346 5.58 21.17 5.00
N LEU A 347 5.15 21.81 6.09
CA LEU A 347 4.75 23.23 6.09
C LEU A 347 5.91 24.18 5.73
N ASP A 348 7.15 23.76 6.00
CA ASP A 348 8.38 24.46 5.64
C ASP A 348 8.82 24.19 4.18
N GLY A 349 8.05 23.39 3.44
CA GLY A 349 8.35 22.98 2.07
C GLY A 349 9.35 21.83 1.94
N SER A 350 9.91 21.34 3.05
CA SER A 350 10.79 20.18 3.08
C SER A 350 10.06 18.94 2.55
N ARG A 351 10.80 18.01 1.92
CA ARG A 351 10.20 16.76 1.44
C ARG A 351 9.94 15.85 2.62
N GLU A 352 8.71 15.37 2.73
CA GLU A 352 8.36 14.31 3.66
C GLU A 352 8.97 12.98 3.16
N VAL A 353 9.29 12.10 4.11
CA VAL A 353 9.70 10.72 3.83
C VAL A 353 8.81 9.75 4.59
N THR A 354 8.66 8.54 4.04
CA THR A 354 7.93 7.45 4.70
C THR A 354 8.84 6.28 5.03
N THR A 355 10.02 6.18 4.41
CA THR A 355 11.08 5.21 4.74
C THR A 355 12.45 5.88 4.75
N CYS A 356 13.34 5.44 5.64
CA CYS A 356 14.69 6.00 5.75
C CYS A 356 15.70 5.05 6.41
N HIS A 357 16.38 4.23 5.61
CA HIS A 357 17.43 3.30 6.06
C HIS A 357 18.83 3.78 5.62
N ASP A 358 19.87 2.94 5.72
CA ASP A 358 21.25 3.41 5.48
C ASP A 358 21.54 3.80 4.02
N LYS A 359 20.70 3.34 3.07
CA LYS A 359 20.93 3.47 1.63
C LYS A 359 19.96 4.41 0.92
N ALA A 360 18.76 4.60 1.44
CA ALA A 360 17.75 5.44 0.81
C ALA A 360 16.82 6.06 1.85
N CYS A 361 16.25 7.21 1.48
CA CYS A 361 15.25 7.94 2.24
C CYS A 361 14.25 8.54 1.25
N SER A 362 12.98 8.15 1.33
CA SER A 362 11.97 8.55 0.35
C SER A 362 10.54 8.32 0.84
N THR A 363 9.57 8.90 0.14
CA THR A 363 8.15 8.51 0.26
C THR A 363 7.85 7.40 -0.73
N VAL A 364 7.32 6.30 -0.21
CA VAL A 364 6.83 5.15 -1.00
C VAL A 364 5.49 4.61 -0.48
N ASP A 365 5.08 5.05 0.71
CA ASP A 365 3.83 4.67 1.35
C ASP A 365 2.77 5.73 1.12
N TYR A 366 1.54 5.29 0.87
CA TYR A 366 0.43 6.20 0.58
C TYR A 366 -0.84 5.78 1.31
N ILE A 367 -1.64 6.77 1.67
CA ILE A 367 -3.08 6.63 1.91
C ILE A 367 -3.76 7.44 0.81
N LEU A 368 -4.38 6.74 -0.13
CA LEU A 368 -5.12 7.31 -1.25
C LEU A 368 -6.61 7.12 -1.02
N TYR A 369 -7.45 8.05 -1.46
CA TYR A 369 -8.89 7.94 -1.29
C TYR A 369 -9.69 8.44 -2.49
N SER A 370 -10.92 7.96 -2.61
CA SER A 370 -11.88 8.32 -3.64
C SER A 370 -13.30 8.29 -3.11
N ASN A 371 -14.17 9.10 -3.71
CA ASN A 371 -15.62 9.10 -3.48
C ASN A 371 -16.36 8.06 -4.34
N GLY A 372 -15.64 7.21 -5.09
CA GLY A 372 -16.20 6.32 -6.10
C GLY A 372 -16.08 6.89 -7.52
N LYS A 373 -16.66 6.19 -8.50
CA LYS A 373 -16.82 6.64 -9.89
C LYS A 373 -17.70 7.90 -10.00
N LYS A 374 -17.39 8.70 -11.01
CA LYS A 374 -18.12 9.91 -11.39
C LYS A 374 -19.60 9.60 -11.69
N LYS A 375 -20.51 10.19 -10.90
CA LYS A 375 -21.92 10.36 -11.29
C LYS A 375 -22.25 11.84 -11.28
N ASP A 376 -23.08 12.27 -12.22
CA ASP A 376 -23.61 13.64 -12.41
C ASP A 376 -24.49 14.16 -11.24
N SER A 377 -24.43 13.53 -10.06
CA SER A 377 -25.29 13.83 -8.92
C SER A 377 -24.50 13.92 -7.60
N GLY A 378 -23.71 14.98 -7.45
CA GLY A 378 -23.74 15.88 -6.29
C GLY A 378 -23.56 15.33 -4.86
N GLY A 379 -22.73 14.31 -4.61
CA GLY A 379 -22.37 13.93 -3.24
C GLY A 379 -20.93 13.44 -3.12
N HIS A 380 -20.06 14.23 -2.49
CA HIS A 380 -18.82 13.69 -1.95
C HIS A 380 -19.17 12.95 -0.66
N SER A 381 -18.97 11.65 -0.62
CA SER A 381 -19.25 10.85 0.57
C SER A 381 -18.11 10.90 1.57
N LEU A 382 -16.87 11.15 1.16
CA LEU A 382 -15.66 10.97 1.97
C LEU A 382 -14.69 12.15 1.80
N TRP A 383 -14.22 12.74 2.91
CA TRP A 383 -13.13 13.73 2.89
C TRP A 383 -12.16 13.54 4.05
N VAL A 384 -10.91 13.99 3.84
CA VAL A 384 -9.82 13.91 4.81
C VAL A 384 -9.91 15.08 5.78
N SER A 385 -10.25 14.82 7.04
CA SER A 385 -10.35 15.83 8.10
C SER A 385 -9.03 16.16 8.78
N GLY A 386 -8.02 15.31 8.62
CA GLY A 386 -6.69 15.55 9.14
C GLY A 386 -5.71 14.44 8.83
N VAL A 387 -4.44 14.74 9.00
CA VAL A 387 -3.33 13.79 8.80
C VAL A 387 -2.30 13.93 9.92
N MET A 388 -1.71 12.83 10.35
CA MET A 388 -0.52 12.85 11.20
C MET A 388 0.67 13.24 10.34
N SER A 389 1.38 14.30 10.72
CA SER A 389 2.56 14.78 10.01
C SER A 389 3.59 13.67 9.81
N LEU A 390 4.25 13.70 8.66
CA LEU A 390 5.47 12.94 8.45
C LEU A 390 6.68 13.75 8.90
N LEU A 391 7.85 13.15 8.76
CA LEU A 391 9.13 13.76 9.03
C LEU A 391 9.88 13.97 7.73
N SER A 392 10.78 14.94 7.72
CA SER A 392 11.77 15.12 6.68
C SER A 392 12.95 14.15 6.82
N GLU A 393 13.72 13.96 5.75
CA GLU A 393 14.98 13.20 5.80
C GLU A 393 15.93 13.71 6.89
N HIS A 394 16.01 15.03 7.06
CA HIS A 394 16.89 15.66 8.05
C HIS A 394 16.46 15.33 9.49
N GLU A 395 15.17 15.38 9.79
CA GLU A 395 14.63 15.03 11.11
C GLU A 395 14.86 13.55 11.43
N VAL A 396 14.59 12.66 10.47
CA VAL A 396 14.83 11.22 10.64
C VAL A 396 16.33 10.92 10.81
N TYR A 397 17.20 11.63 10.10
CA TYR A 397 18.65 11.52 10.27
C TYR A 397 19.09 11.94 11.69
N ASN A 398 18.55 13.05 12.20
CA ASN A 398 18.84 13.54 13.55
C ASN A 398 18.35 12.58 14.65
N MET A 399 17.34 11.75 14.35
CA MET A 399 16.87 10.67 15.22
C MET A 399 17.74 9.40 15.16
N GLY A 400 18.73 9.34 14.27
CA GLY A 400 19.62 8.18 14.10
C GLY A 400 19.19 7.20 13.00
N LYS A 401 18.43 7.67 11.98
CA LYS A 401 17.83 6.87 10.89
C LYS A 401 16.89 5.78 11.42
N LEU A 402 16.33 4.96 10.52
CA LEU A 402 15.43 3.88 10.88
C LEU A 402 16.02 2.49 10.51
N PRO A 403 15.61 1.42 11.21
CA PRO A 403 14.97 1.47 12.53
C PRO A 403 15.96 2.03 13.58
N ASN A 404 15.42 2.57 14.66
CA ASN A 404 16.16 3.03 15.83
C ASN A 404 15.45 2.60 17.13
N LYS A 405 15.94 3.07 18.28
CA LYS A 405 15.31 2.75 19.57
C LYS A 405 13.86 3.26 19.65
N ASN A 406 13.54 4.41 19.08
CA ASN A 406 12.19 4.96 19.19
C ASN A 406 11.21 4.33 18.19
N LEU A 407 11.69 4.00 16.99
CA LEU A 407 10.90 3.50 15.86
C LEU A 407 11.49 2.21 15.31
N SER A 408 10.72 1.12 15.36
CA SER A 408 11.23 -0.24 15.12
C SER A 408 10.93 -0.82 13.74
N SER A 409 10.42 0.01 12.83
CA SER A 409 10.41 -0.22 11.39
C SER A 409 11.36 0.76 10.71
N ASP A 410 11.81 0.46 9.50
CA ASP A 410 12.46 1.43 8.62
C ASP A 410 11.48 2.38 7.93
N HIS A 411 10.18 2.16 8.09
CA HIS A 411 9.10 3.03 7.64
C HIS A 411 8.47 3.83 8.81
N LEU A 412 7.76 4.91 8.47
CA LEU A 412 6.92 5.68 9.37
C LEU A 412 5.45 5.30 9.15
N MET A 413 4.69 5.13 10.23
CA MET A 413 3.25 4.92 10.15
C MET A 413 2.54 6.17 9.60
N LEU A 414 1.82 6.05 8.48
CA LEU A 414 0.90 7.09 8.00
C LEU A 414 -0.40 7.01 8.78
N MET A 415 -1.05 8.15 9.04
CA MET A 415 -2.38 8.21 9.65
C MET A 415 -3.21 9.33 9.08
N SER A 416 -4.47 9.06 8.79
CA SER A 416 -5.44 10.01 8.27
C SER A 416 -6.77 9.86 9.01
N SER A 417 -7.41 10.98 9.31
CA SER A 417 -8.80 11.01 9.76
C SER A 417 -9.71 11.37 8.59
N PHE A 418 -10.84 10.70 8.52
CA PHE A 418 -11.85 10.85 7.49
C PHE A 418 -13.18 11.19 8.12
N VAL A 419 -13.98 11.93 7.36
CA VAL A 419 -15.37 12.21 7.66
C VAL A 419 -16.19 11.73 6.49
N MET A 420 -17.28 11.02 6.81
CA MET A 420 -18.25 10.52 5.87
C MET A 420 -19.61 11.19 6.08
N SER A 421 -20.21 11.64 4.96
CA SER A 421 -21.57 12.20 4.92
C SER A 421 -22.62 11.13 4.73
#